data_AF-A0A7X7A334-F1
#
_entry.id   AF-A0A7X7A334-F1
#
_cell.length_a   1.000
_cell.length_b   1.000
_cell.length_c   1.000
_cell.angle_alpha   90.00
_cell.angle_beta   90.00
_cell.angle_gamma   90.00
#
_symmetry.space_group_name_H-M   'P 1'
#
loop_
_entity.id
_entity.type
_entity.pdbx_description
1 polymer ?
#
loop_
_entity_poly.entity_id
_entity_poly.type
_entity_poly.pdbx_seq_one_letter_code
_entity_poly.pdbx_strand_id
1 'polypeptide(L)'
;MRIFFSIIILLLFVAEHLSGQVSAGGTPLEIPRLKSLVVRKEIMPVVDNHKLYEEATRKQSEEVWLKSLQFARGFDVNISPETSGFWTKNIEGYDVWQVKISSAGAYSLSLIFDKFHLQSRTRLFISGEKSGQIIGAFTSANNKTFGRFATAPVAGDEITVQYEVPAGKNGNHDFVISQVNHDFVGILKSKDRRPTGNEAGDCNIDINCPEGKCRSNERDAVCRIITTKNKSGVTKSEICTGMLINNTAENEKPYVLTAAHCISMAQYAETSVFVFNYESPFCSPLDGDPGNSVSGSKLLAISDSLDFALVELTLVPPPDYRPYFAGWDRRHILPDSTYSIHHPQGDIKKIAIDRDPPTIGFFRKDFIKDGFLKITKWEKGTTEDGSSGSPLFSNENRFVGSLTGGLASCQNPVNDYYSRFEMAWEYKSDSSKQLKCWLDPLSTNAKTLDGKRFYTGENLCLPFTNLEPFDTHQNVHIKTNRRFAGYWGGTNSKGITEFAERFSIQGNISIWGISIGAGKIQIPPNSSSQKLKVNVYSGNDAPDNLIHSETVNISSMAPDAMNFIGFTEKVEPDDTFFVAFELLNMQPQDTFVVYQSLRQPEKENFFWFKQNGSWYDFKSQNEEKHS
;
A
#
# COMPACT_ATOMS: atom_id res chain seq x y z
N MET A 1 7.99 -4.31 71.51
CA MET A 1 7.53 -5.58 70.91
C MET A 1 6.08 -5.34 70.47
N ARG A 2 5.68 -5.21 69.21
CA ARG A 2 6.19 -5.67 67.92
C ARG A 2 5.90 -4.62 66.83
N ILE A 3 6.84 -4.54 65.90
CA ILE A 3 6.81 -3.76 64.65
C ILE A 3 5.96 -4.54 63.64
N PHE A 4 5.06 -3.90 62.91
CA PHE A 4 4.58 -4.40 61.62
C PHE A 4 4.53 -3.26 60.60
N PHE A 5 5.52 -3.28 59.73
CA PHE A 5 5.63 -2.53 58.48
C PHE A 5 4.52 -2.96 57.52
N SER A 6 3.81 -2.01 56.90
CA SER A 6 3.05 -2.25 55.68
C SER A 6 3.60 -1.31 54.61
N ILE A 7 4.51 -1.86 53.80
CA ILE A 7 4.99 -1.26 52.56
C ILE A 7 3.95 -1.56 51.49
N ILE A 8 3.30 -0.51 50.98
CA ILE A 8 2.48 -0.57 49.78
C ILE A 8 3.43 -0.27 48.62
N ILE A 9 3.84 -1.31 47.88
CA ILE A 9 4.55 -1.17 46.61
C ILE A 9 3.51 -0.84 45.54
N LEU A 10 3.54 0.41 45.08
CA LEU A 10 2.85 0.86 43.88
C LEU A 10 3.64 0.33 42.67
N LEU A 11 3.29 -0.88 42.21
CA LEU A 11 3.75 -1.41 40.92
C LEU A 11 2.94 -0.73 39.80
N LEU A 12 3.39 0.44 39.36
CA LEU A 12 3.05 1.00 38.06
C LEU A 12 3.65 0.09 36.99
N PHE A 13 2.87 -0.90 36.54
CA PHE A 13 3.09 -1.52 35.25
C PHE A 13 2.77 -0.46 34.19
N VAL A 14 3.80 0.27 33.76
CA VAL A 14 3.77 0.92 32.45
C VAL A 14 3.75 -0.23 31.45
N ALA A 15 2.56 -0.58 30.97
CA ALA A 15 2.43 -1.34 29.75
C ALA A 15 2.99 -0.45 28.64
N GLU A 16 4.27 -0.61 28.31
CA GLU A 16 4.78 -0.14 27.03
C GLU A 16 4.05 -0.95 25.96
N HIS A 17 2.96 -0.37 25.44
CA HIS A 17 2.46 -0.78 24.14
C HIS A 17 3.56 -0.46 23.14
N LEU A 18 4.36 -1.48 22.83
CA LEU A 18 5.19 -1.51 21.63
C LEU A 18 4.21 -1.50 20.44
N SER A 19 3.71 -0.32 20.09
CA SER A 19 3.16 -0.08 18.77
C SER A 19 4.32 -0.21 17.81
N GLY A 20 4.49 -1.40 17.24
CA GLY A 20 5.34 -1.59 16.07
C GLY A 20 4.75 -0.75 14.95
N GLN A 21 5.24 0.47 14.83
CA GLN A 21 4.69 1.43 13.88
C GLN A 21 5.46 1.28 12.57
N VAL A 22 4.73 1.14 11.45
CA VAL A 22 5.33 1.09 10.10
C VAL A 22 6.13 2.37 9.82
N SER A 23 5.51 3.51 10.07
CA SER A 23 6.09 4.85 9.95
C SER A 23 5.51 5.73 11.05
N ALA A 24 6.37 6.44 11.79
CA ALA A 24 5.99 7.33 12.88
C ALA A 24 5.21 8.58 12.45
N GLY A 25 5.11 8.83 11.14
CA GLY A 25 4.52 10.05 10.59
C GLY A 25 5.37 11.28 10.88
N GLY A 26 4.74 12.46 10.79
CA GLY A 26 5.40 13.76 10.95
C GLY A 26 6.12 14.25 9.69
N THR A 27 6.71 15.44 9.78
CA THR A 27 7.46 16.08 8.70
C THR A 27 8.93 16.25 9.07
N PRO A 28 9.85 16.18 8.09
CA PRO A 28 11.26 16.47 8.33
C PRO A 28 11.45 17.91 8.80
N LEU A 29 12.42 18.12 9.70
CA LEU A 29 12.85 19.45 10.16
C LEU A 29 13.31 20.30 8.97
N GLU A 30 12.90 21.56 8.96
CA GLU A 30 13.35 22.52 7.95
C GLU A 30 14.80 22.95 8.24
N ILE A 31 15.68 22.79 7.25
CA ILE A 31 17.08 23.17 7.36
C ILE A 31 17.29 24.55 6.71
N PRO A 32 17.83 25.54 7.44
CA PRO A 32 18.11 26.85 6.88
C PRO A 32 19.05 26.76 5.67
N ARG A 33 18.60 27.23 4.50
CA ARG A 33 19.41 27.23 3.28
C ARG A 33 20.56 28.23 3.40
N LEU A 34 21.77 27.72 3.64
CA LEU A 34 23.00 28.50 3.53
C LEU A 34 23.37 28.66 2.04
N LYS A 35 23.42 29.91 1.56
CA LYS A 35 23.64 30.27 0.13
C LYS A 35 24.92 29.71 -0.52
N SER A 36 25.84 29.14 0.26
CA SER A 36 27.14 28.61 -0.19
C SER A 36 27.28 27.09 -0.14
N LEU A 37 26.28 26.35 0.33
CA LEU A 37 26.35 24.89 0.42
C LEU A 37 25.98 24.26 -0.93
N VAL A 38 26.99 23.85 -1.69
CA VAL A 38 26.80 22.93 -2.82
C VAL A 38 26.39 21.58 -2.22
N VAL A 39 25.11 21.25 -2.28
CA VAL A 39 24.63 19.95 -1.84
C VAL A 39 25.21 18.89 -2.79
N ARG A 40 26.21 18.15 -2.30
CA ARG A 40 26.82 17.07 -3.07
C ARG A 40 25.77 15.99 -3.30
N LYS A 41 25.59 15.64 -4.56
CA LYS A 41 24.61 14.65 -5.03
C LYS A 41 25.31 13.34 -5.34
N GLU A 42 24.78 12.24 -4.84
CA GLU A 42 25.18 10.89 -5.25
C GLU A 42 24.44 10.56 -6.54
N ILE A 43 25.18 10.39 -7.64
CA ILE A 43 24.61 10.22 -8.99
C ILE A 43 24.80 8.78 -9.44
N MET A 44 23.70 8.09 -9.70
CA MET A 44 23.71 6.73 -10.23
C MET A 44 24.12 6.71 -11.71
N PRO A 45 24.67 5.58 -12.20
CA PRO A 45 24.92 5.39 -13.62
C PRO A 45 23.67 5.64 -14.47
N VAL A 46 23.86 6.27 -15.62
CA VAL A 46 22.79 6.48 -16.60
C VAL A 46 22.42 5.14 -17.24
N VAL A 47 21.13 4.86 -17.33
CA VAL A 47 20.56 3.67 -17.98
C VAL A 47 19.50 4.09 -18.98
N ASP A 48 19.19 3.18 -19.90
CA ASP A 48 18.16 3.36 -20.93
C ASP A 48 16.91 2.57 -20.54
N ASN A 49 15.86 3.27 -20.10
CA ASN A 49 14.63 2.64 -19.62
C ASN A 49 13.96 1.79 -20.69
N HIS A 50 14.04 2.19 -21.96
CA HIS A 50 13.45 1.43 -23.06
C HIS A 50 14.16 0.08 -23.20
N LYS A 51 15.49 0.06 -23.19
CA LYS A 51 16.26 -1.19 -23.25
C LYS A 51 16.02 -2.07 -22.03
N LEU A 52 15.96 -1.49 -20.83
CA LEU A 52 15.65 -2.24 -19.61
C LEU A 52 14.26 -2.88 -19.69
N TYR A 53 13.28 -2.15 -20.22
CA TYR A 53 11.92 -2.65 -20.43
C TYR A 53 11.87 -3.77 -21.48
N GLU A 54 12.52 -3.59 -22.63
CA GLU A 54 12.66 -4.65 -23.64
C GLU A 54 13.33 -5.90 -23.04
N GLU A 55 14.45 -5.75 -22.30
CA GLU A 55 15.14 -6.88 -21.66
C GLU A 55 14.27 -7.61 -20.63
N ALA A 56 13.46 -6.86 -19.87
CA ALA A 56 12.52 -7.41 -18.90
C ALA A 56 11.40 -8.21 -19.57
N THR A 57 10.98 -7.81 -20.78
CA THR A 57 9.85 -8.41 -21.51
C THR A 57 10.26 -9.45 -22.57
N ARG A 58 11.55 -9.54 -22.94
CA ARG A 58 12.11 -10.40 -24.01
C ARG A 58 12.02 -11.92 -23.80
N LYS A 59 11.04 -12.44 -23.06
CA LYS A 59 10.90 -13.88 -22.77
C LYS A 59 9.50 -14.46 -22.93
N GLN A 60 8.65 -13.86 -23.75
CA GLN A 60 7.26 -14.29 -23.94
C GLN A 60 7.01 -15.18 -25.18
N SER A 61 8.00 -15.93 -25.67
CA SER A 61 7.81 -16.82 -26.84
C SER A 61 7.68 -18.31 -26.43
N GLU A 62 6.47 -18.83 -26.63
CA GLU A 62 6.07 -20.25 -26.82
C GLU A 62 6.04 -21.23 -25.62
N GLU A 63 6.65 -20.92 -24.47
CA GLU A 63 6.56 -21.76 -23.25
C GLU A 63 5.81 -21.06 -22.10
N VAL A 64 5.20 -21.84 -21.18
CA VAL A 64 4.64 -21.32 -19.92
C VAL A 64 5.73 -20.59 -19.11
N TRP A 65 5.42 -19.39 -18.62
CA TRP A 65 6.39 -18.53 -17.92
C TRP A 65 5.93 -18.15 -16.52
N LEU A 66 6.89 -17.68 -15.71
CA LEU A 66 6.65 -17.16 -14.37
C LEU A 66 6.13 -15.73 -14.47
N LYS A 67 5.04 -15.40 -13.77
CA LYS A 67 4.36 -14.11 -13.88
C LYS A 67 4.84 -13.09 -12.82
N SER A 68 6.15 -12.95 -12.61
CA SER A 68 6.69 -11.82 -11.82
C SER A 68 6.96 -10.62 -12.74
N LEU A 69 6.68 -9.41 -12.27
CA LEU A 69 6.90 -8.18 -13.07
C LEU A 69 8.22 -7.53 -12.66
N GLN A 70 9.23 -7.57 -13.51
CA GLN A 70 10.47 -6.82 -13.28
C GLN A 70 10.25 -5.33 -13.58
N PHE A 71 10.54 -4.46 -12.61
CA PHE A 71 10.25 -3.02 -12.75
C PHE A 71 11.44 -2.09 -12.48
N ALA A 72 12.46 -2.56 -11.74
CA ALA A 72 13.60 -1.72 -11.40
C ALA A 72 14.96 -2.40 -11.60
N ARG A 73 15.97 -1.56 -11.87
CA ARG A 73 17.39 -1.93 -11.87
C ARG A 73 18.04 -1.39 -10.59
N GLY A 74 18.71 -2.25 -9.84
CA GLY A 74 19.46 -1.82 -8.65
C GLY A 74 20.89 -1.42 -8.97
N PHE A 75 21.38 -0.38 -8.30
CA PHE A 75 22.77 0.03 -8.25
C PHE A 75 23.31 -0.19 -6.84
N ASP A 76 24.40 -0.94 -6.73
CA ASP A 76 25.10 -1.13 -5.47
C ASP A 76 25.89 0.15 -5.13
N VAL A 77 25.72 0.65 -3.91
CA VAL A 77 26.31 1.89 -3.41
C VAL A 77 26.83 1.71 -2.00
N ASN A 78 27.56 2.70 -1.49
CA ASN A 78 28.03 2.74 -0.10
C ASN A 78 27.89 4.16 0.45
N ILE A 79 26.64 4.57 0.70
CA ILE A 79 26.30 5.91 1.17
C ILE A 79 25.97 5.80 2.65
N SER A 80 26.65 6.57 3.50
CA SER A 80 26.43 6.54 4.95
C SER A 80 26.53 7.93 5.58
N PRO A 81 25.99 8.14 6.79
CA PRO A 81 26.17 9.40 7.51
C PRO A 81 27.63 9.72 7.89
N GLU A 82 28.51 8.73 7.87
CA GLU A 82 29.95 8.90 8.09
C GLU A 82 30.68 9.40 6.84
N THR A 83 30.36 8.85 5.66
CA THR A 83 31.19 9.01 4.45
C THR A 83 30.58 9.91 3.37
N SER A 84 29.27 10.15 3.44
CA SER A 84 28.50 10.87 2.43
C SER A 84 27.61 11.94 3.07
N GLY A 85 26.98 12.78 2.24
CA GLY A 85 26.06 13.82 2.70
C GLY A 85 26.73 14.92 3.53
N PHE A 86 25.92 15.67 4.27
CA PHE A 86 26.39 16.75 5.15
C PHE A 86 25.56 16.82 6.43
N TRP A 87 26.22 17.16 7.54
CA TRP A 87 25.58 17.38 8.83
C TRP A 87 25.36 18.87 9.08
N THR A 88 24.15 19.22 9.50
CA THR A 88 23.81 20.53 10.09
C THR A 88 23.52 20.32 11.57
N LYS A 89 24.20 21.07 12.43
CA LYS A 89 24.16 20.86 13.88
C LYS A 89 23.12 21.75 14.56
N ASN A 90 22.53 21.25 15.64
CA ASN A 90 21.64 21.98 16.55
C ASN A 90 20.41 22.65 15.88
N ILE A 91 19.75 21.97 14.97
CA ILE A 91 18.44 22.38 14.43
C ILE A 91 17.34 21.85 15.35
N GLU A 92 16.68 22.73 16.09
CA GLU A 92 15.57 22.37 17.00
C GLU A 92 15.90 21.22 17.98
N GLY A 93 17.16 21.16 18.44
CA GLY A 93 17.63 20.09 19.35
C GLY A 93 18.13 18.81 18.65
N TYR A 94 18.25 18.83 17.32
CA TYR A 94 18.75 17.73 16.50
C TYR A 94 20.01 18.12 15.71
N ASP A 95 20.89 17.15 15.53
CA ASP A 95 21.87 17.13 14.46
C ASP A 95 21.23 16.44 13.25
N VAL A 96 21.20 17.11 12.10
CA VAL A 96 20.52 16.63 10.90
C VAL A 96 21.52 16.34 9.80
N TRP A 97 21.54 15.09 9.34
CA TRP A 97 22.28 14.66 8.17
C TRP A 97 21.38 14.64 6.94
N GLN A 98 21.88 15.14 5.80
CA GLN A 98 21.18 15.08 4.52
C GLN A 98 22.09 14.58 3.40
N VAL A 99 21.55 13.76 2.51
CA VAL A 99 22.16 13.41 1.23
C VAL A 99 21.11 13.43 0.11
N LYS A 100 21.51 13.94 -1.06
CA LYS A 100 20.71 13.87 -2.28
C LYS A 100 21.16 12.71 -3.15
N ILE A 101 20.23 11.90 -3.62
CA ILE A 101 20.47 10.78 -4.51
C ILE A 101 19.74 11.02 -5.83
N SER A 102 20.41 10.80 -6.96
CA SER A 102 19.82 10.89 -8.29
C SER A 102 20.01 9.63 -9.10
N SER A 103 18.99 9.26 -9.85
CA SER A 103 19.14 8.36 -11.00
C SER A 103 18.35 8.90 -12.16
N ALA A 104 19.05 9.50 -13.14
CA ALA A 104 18.42 10.22 -14.24
C ALA A 104 17.45 9.34 -15.01
N GLY A 105 16.21 9.81 -15.19
CA GLY A 105 15.16 9.10 -15.91
C GLY A 105 14.39 8.07 -15.08
N ALA A 106 14.72 7.86 -13.81
CA ALA A 106 13.92 6.99 -12.94
C ALA A 106 12.54 7.60 -12.70
N TYR A 107 11.51 6.75 -12.70
CA TYR A 107 10.15 7.16 -12.35
C TYR A 107 9.95 7.28 -10.84
N SER A 108 10.56 6.36 -10.09
CA SER A 108 10.66 6.37 -8.63
C SER A 108 11.99 5.73 -8.20
N LEU A 109 12.37 5.99 -6.95
CA LEU A 109 13.53 5.40 -6.31
C LEU A 109 13.13 4.67 -5.02
N SER A 110 13.64 3.46 -4.82
CA SER A 110 13.62 2.80 -3.51
C SER A 110 15.04 2.49 -3.05
N LEU A 111 15.22 2.45 -1.73
CA LEU A 111 16.50 2.27 -1.07
C LEU A 111 16.51 0.98 -0.26
N ILE A 112 17.66 0.31 -0.26
CA ILE A 112 18.00 -0.78 0.66
C ILE A 112 19.13 -0.32 1.56
N PHE A 113 18.95 -0.56 2.85
CA PHE A 113 19.88 -0.24 3.92
C PHE A 113 20.43 -1.53 4.51
N ASP A 114 21.74 -1.56 4.73
CA ASP A 114 22.45 -2.53 5.55
C ASP A 114 22.92 -1.89 6.86
N LYS A 115 23.25 -2.72 7.85
CA LYS A 115 23.65 -2.29 9.21
C LYS A 115 22.64 -1.33 9.84
N PHE A 116 21.36 -1.46 9.47
CA PHE A 116 20.31 -0.54 9.87
C PHE A 116 19.95 -0.74 11.34
N HIS A 117 20.35 0.21 12.17
CA HIS A 117 20.06 0.27 13.58
C HIS A 117 19.97 1.73 14.04
N LEU A 118 18.76 2.28 13.99
CA LEU A 118 18.48 3.65 14.42
C LEU A 118 18.41 3.74 15.95
N GLN A 119 19.03 4.77 16.52
CA GLN A 119 19.03 5.00 17.96
C GLN A 119 17.66 5.54 18.43
N SER A 120 17.37 5.44 19.72
CA SER A 120 16.14 6.00 20.29
C SER A 120 16.00 7.50 19.99
N ARG A 121 14.77 7.93 19.65
CA ARG A 121 14.42 9.32 19.31
C ARG A 121 15.08 9.88 18.04
N THR A 122 15.67 9.03 17.22
CA THR A 122 16.12 9.42 15.88
C THR A 122 14.98 9.28 14.87
N ARG A 123 15.02 10.05 13.78
CA ARG A 123 14.01 10.03 12.72
C ARG A 123 14.68 10.02 11.36
N LEU A 124 14.24 9.15 10.47
CA LEU A 124 14.72 9.07 9.09
C LEU A 124 13.56 9.32 8.13
N PHE A 125 13.76 10.26 7.21
CA PHE A 125 12.80 10.63 6.17
C PHE A 125 13.42 10.48 4.79
N ILE A 126 12.58 10.16 3.81
CA ILE A 126 12.95 10.20 2.39
C ILE A 126 11.91 11.03 1.67
N SER A 127 12.36 12.07 0.97
CA SER A 127 11.51 13.01 0.26
C SER A 127 11.83 13.06 -1.24
N GLY A 128 10.81 13.03 -2.08
CA GLY A 128 10.95 13.23 -3.53
C GLY A 128 10.98 14.72 -3.86
N GLU A 129 12.03 15.18 -4.52
CA GLU A 129 12.28 16.63 -4.70
C GLU A 129 11.24 17.32 -5.58
N LYS A 130 10.77 16.62 -6.63
CA LYS A 130 9.76 17.14 -7.56
C LYS A 130 8.33 16.78 -7.16
N SER A 131 8.16 15.62 -6.55
CA SER A 131 6.84 15.08 -6.17
C SER A 131 6.36 15.64 -4.83
N GLY A 132 7.26 16.09 -3.95
CA GLY A 132 6.91 16.49 -2.59
C GLY A 132 6.44 15.31 -1.71
N GLN A 133 6.48 14.08 -2.22
CA GLN A 133 6.14 12.88 -1.46
C GLN A 133 7.18 12.68 -0.36
N ILE A 134 6.72 12.33 0.85
CA ILE A 134 7.57 12.04 1.99
C ILE A 134 7.16 10.69 2.55
N ILE A 135 8.15 9.83 2.82
CA ILE A 135 7.97 8.62 3.62
C ILE A 135 8.84 8.70 4.87
N GLY A 136 8.35 8.09 5.95
CA GLY A 136 8.87 8.24 7.31
C GLY A 136 7.93 9.07 8.22
N ALA A 137 8.32 9.38 9.46
CA ALA A 137 9.61 9.05 10.06
C ALA A 137 9.80 7.54 10.31
N PHE A 138 10.89 6.97 9.80
CA PHE A 138 11.39 5.69 10.30
C PHE A 138 12.21 5.94 11.57
N THR A 139 12.06 5.08 12.57
CA THR A 139 12.66 5.25 13.90
C THR A 139 13.29 3.94 14.38
N SER A 140 13.77 3.90 15.62
CA SER A 140 14.23 2.66 16.25
C SER A 140 13.18 1.54 16.25
N ALA A 141 11.89 1.85 16.11
CA ALA A 141 10.82 0.87 15.95
C ALA A 141 10.94 0.05 14.64
N ASN A 142 11.67 0.56 13.66
CA ASN A 142 11.93 -0.13 12.38
C ASN A 142 13.19 -1.00 12.41
N ASN A 143 13.91 -1.06 13.54
CA ASN A 143 15.10 -1.90 13.68
C ASN A 143 14.72 -3.38 13.69
N LYS A 144 15.46 -4.19 12.93
CA LYS A 144 15.23 -5.62 12.79
C LYS A 144 16.50 -6.38 13.17
N THR A 145 16.35 -7.62 13.64
CA THR A 145 17.47 -8.45 14.11
C THR A 145 18.50 -8.75 13.02
N PHE A 146 18.08 -8.79 11.75
CA PHE A 146 18.96 -8.99 10.60
C PHE A 146 19.63 -7.68 10.10
N GLY A 147 19.34 -6.53 10.71
CA GLY A 147 20.04 -5.27 10.43
C GLY A 147 19.87 -4.73 9.00
N ARG A 148 18.74 -5.02 8.35
CA ARG A 148 18.42 -4.50 7.01
C ARG A 148 17.08 -3.80 6.98
N PHE A 149 16.94 -2.84 6.09
CA PHE A 149 15.71 -2.12 5.88
C PHE A 149 15.52 -1.81 4.40
N ALA A 150 14.30 -1.99 3.90
CA ALA A 150 13.92 -1.61 2.54
C ALA A 150 12.77 -0.62 2.61
N THR A 151 12.74 0.32 1.67
CA THR A 151 11.75 1.39 1.62
C THR A 151 10.77 1.16 0.48
N ALA A 152 9.52 1.60 0.67
CA ALA A 152 8.61 1.76 -0.45
C ALA A 152 9.19 2.77 -1.46
N PRO A 153 8.85 2.67 -2.75
CA PRO A 153 9.30 3.63 -3.75
C PRO A 153 8.84 5.06 -3.43
N VAL A 154 9.70 6.03 -3.72
CA VAL A 154 9.41 7.47 -3.64
C VAL A 154 9.46 8.04 -5.06
N ALA A 155 8.41 8.73 -5.47
CA ALA A 155 8.24 9.25 -6.82
C ALA A 155 9.31 10.29 -7.18
N GLY A 156 9.91 10.15 -8.36
CA GLY A 156 10.91 11.05 -8.94
C GLY A 156 12.29 10.41 -9.16
N ASP A 157 13.11 11.10 -9.95
CA ASP A 157 14.49 10.76 -10.29
C ASP A 157 15.54 11.37 -9.34
N GLU A 158 15.06 12.11 -8.33
CA GLU A 158 15.85 12.74 -7.28
C GLU A 158 15.10 12.68 -5.95
N ILE A 159 15.79 12.14 -4.94
CA ILE A 159 15.30 12.07 -3.56
C ILE A 159 16.32 12.68 -2.59
N THR A 160 15.83 13.22 -1.48
CA THR A 160 16.64 13.58 -0.31
C THR A 160 16.39 12.58 0.81
N VAL A 161 17.46 12.04 1.37
CA VAL A 161 17.41 11.28 2.63
C VAL A 161 17.81 12.22 3.75
N GLN A 162 16.96 12.36 4.75
CA GLN A 162 17.19 13.21 5.92
C GLN A 162 17.18 12.36 7.19
N TYR A 163 18.28 12.35 7.92
CA TYR A 163 18.44 11.63 9.18
C TYR A 163 18.64 12.61 10.33
N GLU A 164 17.74 12.55 11.31
CA GLU A 164 17.68 13.48 12.43
C GLU A 164 18.04 12.73 13.70
N VAL A 165 19.11 13.20 14.34
CA VAL A 165 19.70 12.58 15.52
C VAL A 165 19.67 13.58 16.67
N PRO A 166 19.21 13.22 17.88
CA PRO A 166 19.26 14.14 19.01
C PRO A 166 20.65 14.74 19.19
N ALA A 167 20.74 16.05 19.37
CA ALA A 167 22.01 16.76 19.40
C ALA A 167 22.99 16.15 20.43
N GLY A 168 24.25 15.98 20.03
CA GLY A 168 25.28 15.35 20.86
C GLY A 168 25.28 13.82 20.87
N LYS A 169 24.35 13.16 20.17
CA LYS A 169 24.43 11.71 19.87
C LYS A 169 25.19 11.49 18.56
N ASN A 170 25.90 10.36 18.47
CA ASN A 170 26.65 9.99 17.28
C ASN A 170 25.81 9.03 16.43
N GLY A 171 25.30 9.49 15.28
CA GLY A 171 24.56 8.66 14.34
C GLY A 171 25.34 8.22 13.09
N ASN A 172 26.67 8.35 13.09
CA ASN A 172 27.49 8.16 11.89
C ASN A 172 27.44 6.74 11.32
N HIS A 173 27.21 5.74 12.17
CA HIS A 173 27.28 4.32 11.79
C HIS A 173 25.93 3.60 11.94
N ASP A 174 24.82 4.34 12.06
CA ASP A 174 23.50 3.77 12.32
C ASP A 174 22.91 3.06 11.09
N PHE A 175 23.45 3.30 9.90
CA PHE A 175 23.10 2.56 8.68
C PHE A 175 24.09 2.82 7.53
N VAL A 176 24.01 1.98 6.51
CA VAL A 176 24.60 2.20 5.18
C VAL A 176 23.49 1.98 4.15
N ILE A 177 23.24 2.95 3.27
CA ILE A 177 22.45 2.71 2.07
C ILE A 177 23.33 1.90 1.13
N SER A 178 22.94 0.65 0.88
CA SER A 178 23.71 -0.29 0.08
C SER A 178 23.19 -0.46 -1.34
N GLN A 179 21.92 -0.13 -1.60
CA GLN A 179 21.36 -0.16 -2.95
C GLN A 179 20.39 0.99 -3.22
N VAL A 180 20.46 1.51 -4.45
CA VAL A 180 19.48 2.44 -5.04
C VAL A 180 18.79 1.76 -6.21
N ASN A 181 17.49 1.55 -6.12
CA ASN A 181 16.69 0.90 -7.16
C ASN A 181 16.04 1.95 -8.07
N HIS A 182 16.40 1.93 -9.35
CA HIS A 182 15.86 2.77 -10.41
C HIS A 182 14.64 2.09 -11.04
N ASP A 183 13.45 2.63 -10.82
CA ASP A 183 12.21 2.20 -11.47
C ASP A 183 12.17 2.70 -12.92
N PHE A 184 12.22 1.75 -13.87
CA PHE A 184 12.16 2.02 -15.32
C PHE A 184 10.78 1.72 -15.93
N VAL A 185 9.85 1.13 -15.16
CA VAL A 185 8.47 0.80 -15.58
C VAL A 185 7.49 1.90 -15.17
N GLY A 186 7.76 2.56 -14.04
CA GLY A 186 6.89 3.58 -13.47
C GLY A 186 5.76 3.01 -12.64
N ILE A 187 6.07 2.08 -11.73
CA ILE A 187 5.11 1.55 -10.75
C ILE A 187 4.66 2.60 -9.72
N LEU A 188 5.37 3.73 -9.71
CA LEU A 188 5.01 4.97 -9.03
C LEU A 188 5.67 6.12 -9.81
N LYS A 189 4.92 7.14 -10.19
CA LYS A 189 5.43 8.36 -10.85
C LYS A 189 4.88 9.59 -10.15
N SER A 190 5.50 10.74 -10.42
CA SER A 190 4.95 12.02 -9.97
C SER A 190 3.64 12.28 -10.71
N LYS A 191 2.55 12.49 -9.96
CA LYS A 191 1.19 12.77 -10.48
C LYS A 191 0.50 11.63 -11.23
N ASP A 192 1.03 10.40 -11.16
CA ASP A 192 0.43 9.19 -11.72
C ASP A 192 1.07 7.98 -11.02
N ARG A 193 0.30 7.15 -10.30
CA ARG A 193 0.87 6.02 -9.55
C ARG A 193 0.69 4.67 -10.27
N ARG A 194 0.16 4.67 -11.50
CA ARG A 194 -0.08 3.42 -12.21
C ARG A 194 1.15 2.90 -12.95
N PRO A 195 1.48 1.60 -12.82
CA PRO A 195 2.53 0.94 -13.59
C PRO A 195 2.41 1.18 -15.09
N THR A 196 3.52 1.44 -15.80
CA THR A 196 3.57 1.68 -17.27
C THR A 196 2.78 2.89 -17.81
N GLY A 197 2.01 3.60 -16.96
CA GLY A 197 1.06 4.64 -17.40
C GLY A 197 -0.21 4.11 -18.06
N ASN A 198 -0.43 2.79 -17.99
CA ASN A 198 -1.66 2.16 -18.42
C ASN A 198 -2.19 1.28 -17.29
N GLU A 199 -3.49 1.00 -17.31
CA GLU A 199 -4.08 0.02 -16.42
C GLU A 199 -3.56 -1.39 -16.76
N ALA A 200 -3.68 -2.33 -15.83
CA ALA A 200 -3.66 -3.75 -16.20
C ALA A 200 -4.68 -4.02 -17.33
N GLY A 201 -4.51 -5.11 -18.08
CA GLY A 201 -5.33 -5.37 -19.27
C GLY A 201 -6.84 -5.19 -19.00
N ASP A 202 -7.56 -4.59 -19.96
CA ASP A 202 -8.95 -4.13 -19.81
C ASP A 202 -9.96 -5.22 -19.41
N CYS A 203 -9.64 -6.49 -19.63
CA CYS A 203 -10.45 -7.62 -19.19
C CYS A 203 -10.41 -7.86 -17.67
N ASN A 204 -9.41 -7.32 -16.96
CA ASN A 204 -9.27 -7.48 -15.52
C ASN A 204 -10.38 -6.74 -14.76
N ILE A 205 -10.84 -7.31 -13.66
CA ILE A 205 -11.99 -6.80 -12.90
C ILE A 205 -11.50 -6.28 -11.56
N ASP A 206 -11.84 -5.03 -11.22
CA ASP A 206 -11.50 -4.46 -9.91
C ASP A 206 -12.12 -5.28 -8.77
N ILE A 207 -11.37 -5.46 -7.69
CA ILE A 207 -11.83 -6.31 -6.57
C ILE A 207 -13.10 -5.80 -5.89
N ASN A 208 -13.38 -4.49 -5.96
CA ASN A 208 -14.59 -3.89 -5.39
C ASN A 208 -15.77 -3.84 -6.38
N CYS A 209 -15.67 -4.53 -7.53
CA CYS A 209 -16.79 -4.82 -8.41
C CYS A 209 -17.74 -5.90 -7.87
N PRO A 210 -18.95 -6.06 -8.43
CA PRO A 210 -19.92 -7.05 -7.98
C PRO A 210 -19.37 -8.48 -7.82
N GLU A 211 -18.41 -8.86 -8.66
CA GLU A 211 -17.66 -10.11 -8.60
C GLU A 211 -16.93 -10.31 -7.26
N GLY A 212 -16.38 -9.26 -6.64
CA GLY A 212 -15.66 -9.36 -5.38
C GLY A 212 -16.52 -9.09 -4.14
N LYS A 213 -17.80 -8.73 -4.29
CA LYS A 213 -18.68 -8.31 -3.18
C LYS A 213 -18.72 -9.28 -2.00
N CYS A 214 -18.74 -10.59 -2.27
CA CYS A 214 -18.80 -11.63 -1.22
C CYS A 214 -17.41 -12.11 -0.75
N ARG A 215 -16.34 -11.40 -1.09
CA ARG A 215 -14.93 -11.80 -0.90
C ARG A 215 -14.12 -10.69 -0.20
N SER A 216 -14.79 -9.85 0.59
CA SER A 216 -14.17 -8.69 1.25
C SER A 216 -13.08 -9.10 2.23
N ASN A 217 -13.25 -10.23 2.91
CA ASN A 217 -12.24 -10.77 3.81
C ASN A 217 -11.02 -11.27 3.03
N GLU A 218 -11.22 -12.06 1.98
CA GLU A 218 -10.12 -12.59 1.17
C GLU A 218 -9.38 -11.48 0.42
N ARG A 219 -10.09 -10.43 -0.02
CA ARG A 219 -9.50 -9.18 -0.53
C ARG A 219 -8.53 -8.58 0.47
N ASP A 220 -8.90 -8.54 1.74
CA ASP A 220 -8.12 -7.91 2.82
C ASP A 220 -6.90 -8.77 3.24
N ALA A 221 -6.87 -10.06 2.87
CA ALA A 221 -5.70 -10.93 3.06
C ALA A 221 -4.61 -10.74 2.02
N VAL A 222 -4.97 -10.28 0.81
CA VAL A 222 -4.05 -10.19 -0.34
C VAL A 222 -3.27 -8.88 -0.35
N CYS A 223 -1.96 -8.99 -0.57
CA CYS A 223 -1.03 -7.88 -0.66
C CYS A 223 -0.14 -7.95 -1.91
N ARG A 224 0.34 -6.79 -2.37
CA ARG A 224 1.38 -6.66 -3.39
C ARG A 224 2.75 -6.77 -2.71
N ILE A 225 3.69 -7.46 -3.33
CA ILE A 225 5.04 -7.66 -2.82
C ILE A 225 6.03 -7.00 -3.76
N ILE A 226 6.87 -6.12 -3.23
CA ILE A 226 8.06 -5.60 -3.91
C ILE A 226 9.26 -6.32 -3.33
N THR A 227 10.07 -6.92 -4.20
CA THR A 227 11.24 -7.69 -3.79
C THR A 227 12.44 -7.36 -4.65
N THR A 228 13.62 -7.20 -4.04
CA THR A 228 14.86 -6.89 -4.75
C THR A 228 15.80 -8.08 -4.66
N LYS A 229 16.27 -8.54 -5.83
CA LYS A 229 17.07 -9.74 -6.00
C LYS A 229 18.37 -9.40 -6.68
N ASN A 230 19.48 -9.94 -6.17
CA ASN A 230 20.76 -9.93 -6.87
C ASN A 230 21.04 -11.33 -7.40
N LYS A 231 20.91 -11.51 -8.71
CA LYS A 231 21.21 -12.79 -9.37
C LYS A 231 22.30 -12.59 -10.39
N SER A 232 23.41 -13.32 -10.23
CA SER A 232 24.56 -13.28 -11.14
C SER A 232 25.15 -11.87 -11.32
N GLY A 233 25.24 -11.09 -10.24
CA GLY A 233 25.80 -9.74 -10.26
C GLY A 233 24.85 -8.68 -10.84
N VAL A 234 23.59 -9.04 -11.07
CA VAL A 234 22.56 -8.12 -11.56
C VAL A 234 21.47 -7.99 -10.50
N THR A 235 21.36 -6.78 -9.95
CA THR A 235 20.28 -6.41 -9.03
C THR A 235 19.05 -5.95 -9.80
N LYS A 236 17.91 -6.59 -9.53
CA LYS A 236 16.60 -6.29 -10.13
C LYS A 236 15.55 -6.26 -9.04
N SER A 237 14.56 -5.38 -9.17
CA SER A 237 13.35 -5.46 -8.35
C SER A 237 12.16 -5.94 -9.16
N GLU A 238 11.34 -6.75 -8.51
CA GLU A 238 10.16 -7.38 -9.08
C GLU A 238 8.93 -7.11 -8.21
N ILE A 239 7.77 -7.06 -8.86
CA ILE A 239 6.47 -7.13 -8.21
C ILE A 239 5.93 -8.55 -8.29
N CYS A 240 5.38 -9.00 -7.17
CA CYS A 240 4.59 -10.20 -7.01
C CYS A 240 3.34 -9.92 -6.16
N THR A 241 2.55 -10.96 -5.91
CA THR A 241 1.42 -10.98 -4.98
C THR A 241 1.68 -11.99 -3.85
N GLY A 242 1.09 -11.78 -2.68
CA GLY A 242 1.00 -12.79 -1.63
C GLY A 242 -0.24 -12.61 -0.77
N MET A 243 -0.39 -13.45 0.24
CA MET A 243 -1.56 -13.47 1.10
C MET A 243 -1.24 -13.81 2.55
N LEU A 244 -1.83 -13.09 3.50
CA LEU A 244 -1.85 -13.46 4.91
C LEU A 244 -2.63 -14.76 5.12
N ILE A 245 -2.05 -15.73 5.83
CA ILE A 245 -2.64 -17.07 6.03
C ILE A 245 -2.75 -17.43 7.52
N ASN A 246 -3.90 -17.96 7.92
CA ASN A 246 -4.17 -18.39 9.30
C ASN A 246 -3.45 -19.73 9.62
N ASN A 247 -3.25 -20.03 10.90
CA ASN A 247 -2.70 -21.28 11.38
C ASN A 247 -3.55 -21.86 12.52
N THR A 248 -3.41 -23.16 12.83
CA THR A 248 -4.28 -23.84 13.79
C THR A 248 -4.16 -23.36 15.24
N ALA A 249 -3.13 -22.57 15.57
CA ALA A 249 -3.04 -21.90 16.87
C ALA A 249 -3.81 -20.57 16.91
N GLU A 250 -4.29 -20.07 15.77
CA GLU A 250 -5.01 -18.80 15.62
C GLU A 250 -4.38 -17.66 16.45
N ASN A 251 -3.08 -17.46 16.24
CA ASN A 251 -2.24 -16.61 17.09
C ASN A 251 -1.76 -15.32 16.40
N GLU A 252 -2.43 -14.90 15.33
CA GLU A 252 -2.13 -13.67 14.57
C GLU A 252 -0.70 -13.59 14.00
N LYS A 253 0.06 -14.70 13.98
CA LYS A 253 1.40 -14.68 13.37
C LYS A 253 1.30 -14.26 11.90
N PRO A 254 1.97 -13.17 11.47
CA PRO A 254 1.76 -12.52 10.17
C PRO A 254 2.46 -13.30 9.06
N TYR A 255 1.99 -14.51 8.84
CA TYR A 255 2.47 -15.40 7.79
C TYR A 255 1.92 -14.95 6.44
N VAL A 256 2.81 -14.62 5.52
CA VAL A 256 2.48 -14.37 4.12
C VAL A 256 2.96 -15.54 3.28
N LEU A 257 2.04 -16.14 2.54
CA LEU A 257 2.34 -17.14 1.52
C LEU A 257 2.43 -16.46 0.14
N THR A 258 3.48 -16.79 -0.60
CA THR A 258 3.74 -16.32 -1.98
C THR A 258 4.49 -17.41 -2.76
N ALA A 259 4.92 -17.11 -3.98
CA ALA A 259 5.69 -18.03 -4.80
C ALA A 259 7.18 -18.05 -4.45
N ALA A 260 7.84 -19.20 -4.59
CA ALA A 260 9.29 -19.34 -4.33
C ALA A 260 10.11 -18.46 -5.27
N HIS A 261 9.71 -18.37 -6.54
CA HIS A 261 10.40 -17.50 -7.48
C HIS A 261 10.24 -16.01 -7.14
N CYS A 262 9.25 -15.62 -6.31
CA CYS A 262 9.11 -14.27 -5.78
C CYS A 262 10.06 -14.01 -4.60
N ILE A 263 10.12 -14.89 -3.60
CA ILE A 263 11.05 -14.79 -2.47
C ILE A 263 11.85 -16.09 -2.37
N SER A 264 13.01 -16.11 -3.02
CA SER A 264 13.80 -17.35 -3.19
C SER A 264 14.91 -17.57 -2.16
N MET A 265 15.14 -16.62 -1.26
CA MET A 265 16.12 -16.73 -0.18
C MET A 265 15.83 -15.76 0.95
N ALA A 266 16.38 -16.04 2.14
CA ALA A 266 16.19 -15.22 3.34
C ALA A 266 16.57 -13.74 3.09
N GLN A 267 17.65 -13.49 2.38
CA GLN A 267 18.12 -12.12 2.08
C GLN A 267 17.09 -11.28 1.30
N TYR A 268 16.28 -11.91 0.44
CA TYR A 268 15.22 -11.23 -0.30
C TYR A 268 13.97 -11.04 0.57
N ALA A 269 13.70 -11.96 1.49
CA ALA A 269 12.63 -11.81 2.47
C ALA A 269 12.90 -10.60 3.40
N GLU A 270 14.14 -10.42 3.83
CA GLU A 270 14.61 -9.33 4.70
C GLU A 270 14.39 -7.93 4.09
N THR A 271 14.51 -7.81 2.76
CA THR A 271 14.41 -6.56 2.00
C THR A 271 13.15 -6.44 1.15
N SER A 272 12.17 -7.33 1.32
CA SER A 272 10.88 -7.20 0.64
C SER A 272 9.96 -6.16 1.32
N VAL A 273 9.10 -5.51 0.55
CA VAL A 273 8.06 -4.59 1.03
C VAL A 273 6.69 -5.14 0.63
N PHE A 274 5.78 -5.22 1.59
CA PHE A 274 4.43 -5.77 1.43
C PHE A 274 3.43 -4.62 1.49
N VAL A 275 2.69 -4.39 0.40
CA VAL A 275 1.74 -3.28 0.27
C VAL A 275 0.31 -3.83 0.35
N PHE A 276 -0.44 -3.35 1.34
CA PHE A 276 -1.81 -3.73 1.65
C PHE A 276 -2.79 -2.69 1.08
N ASN A 277 -4.04 -3.11 0.85
CA ASN A 277 -5.16 -2.28 0.41
C ASN A 277 -4.90 -1.39 -0.83
N TYR A 278 -3.92 -1.72 -1.67
CA TYR A 278 -3.73 -1.05 -2.95
C TYR A 278 -4.79 -1.54 -3.96
N GLU A 279 -5.93 -0.88 -3.98
CA GLU A 279 -7.11 -1.26 -4.76
C GLU A 279 -7.93 -0.03 -5.14
N SER A 280 -8.75 -0.14 -6.19
CA SER A 280 -9.76 0.88 -6.45
C SER A 280 -10.82 0.84 -5.33
N PRO A 281 -11.26 2.00 -4.80
CA PRO A 281 -12.29 2.07 -3.75
C PRO A 281 -13.67 1.57 -4.18
N PHE A 282 -13.98 1.55 -5.48
CA PHE A 282 -15.29 1.15 -6.01
C PHE A 282 -15.13 0.45 -7.37
N CYS A 283 -16.25 0.05 -8.01
CA CYS A 283 -16.23 -0.62 -9.31
C CYS A 283 -16.01 0.38 -10.46
N SER A 284 -14.80 0.90 -10.52
CA SER A 284 -14.26 1.77 -11.56
C SER A 284 -12.76 1.74 -11.39
N PRO A 285 -11.95 1.89 -12.45
CA PRO A 285 -10.52 1.88 -12.29
C PRO A 285 -10.08 3.27 -11.81
N LEU A 286 -10.32 3.59 -10.54
CA LEU A 286 -9.70 4.73 -9.88
C LEU A 286 -8.47 4.21 -9.14
N ASP A 287 -7.32 4.87 -9.32
CA ASP A 287 -6.08 4.43 -8.70
C ASP A 287 -6.17 4.51 -7.17
N GLY A 288 -5.66 3.47 -6.49
CA GLY A 288 -5.66 3.35 -5.04
C GLY A 288 -4.43 4.00 -4.40
N ASP A 289 -4.41 4.10 -3.07
CA ASP A 289 -3.22 4.57 -2.36
C ASP A 289 -2.26 3.38 -2.07
N PRO A 290 -1.00 3.40 -2.56
CA PRO A 290 -0.03 2.33 -2.29
C PRO A 290 0.76 2.54 -0.98
N GLY A 291 0.35 3.46 -0.10
CA GLY A 291 1.09 3.87 1.10
C GLY A 291 1.10 2.85 2.24
N ASN A 292 0.05 2.03 2.35
CA ASN A 292 -0.06 1.01 3.41
C ASN A 292 0.93 -0.11 3.18
N SER A 293 2.13 -0.03 3.77
CA SER A 293 3.18 -1.02 3.55
C SER A 293 3.84 -1.54 4.82
N VAL A 294 4.42 -2.73 4.77
CA VAL A 294 5.27 -3.31 5.82
C VAL A 294 6.60 -3.71 5.19
N SER A 295 7.71 -3.33 5.82
CA SER A 295 9.05 -3.64 5.32
C SER A 295 9.61 -4.87 6.02
N GLY A 296 10.14 -5.82 5.25
CA GLY A 296 10.95 -6.96 5.68
C GLY A 296 10.17 -8.09 6.35
N SER A 297 10.67 -9.29 6.14
CA SER A 297 10.12 -10.55 6.63
C SER A 297 11.23 -11.58 6.87
N LYS A 298 10.91 -12.65 7.59
CA LYS A 298 11.78 -13.82 7.77
C LYS A 298 11.27 -14.96 6.88
N LEU A 299 12.15 -15.56 6.09
CA LEU A 299 11.82 -16.78 5.35
C LEU A 299 11.70 -17.97 6.31
N LEU A 300 10.55 -18.66 6.28
CA LEU A 300 10.25 -19.81 7.14
C LEU A 300 10.34 -21.14 6.39
N ALA A 301 9.70 -21.20 5.22
CA ALA A 301 9.72 -22.37 4.36
C ALA A 301 9.73 -21.99 2.89
N ILE A 302 10.37 -22.79 2.06
CA ILE A 302 10.45 -22.60 0.63
C ILE A 302 10.59 -23.92 -0.12
N SER A 303 9.96 -24.03 -1.29
CA SER A 303 10.26 -25.10 -2.23
C SER A 303 10.23 -24.60 -3.66
N ASP A 304 11.40 -24.49 -4.30
CA ASP A 304 11.50 -24.10 -5.71
C ASP A 304 10.69 -25.01 -6.64
N SER A 305 10.75 -26.33 -6.41
CA SER A 305 10.09 -27.33 -7.27
C SER A 305 8.57 -27.38 -7.12
N LEU A 306 8.03 -26.82 -6.04
CA LEU A 306 6.59 -26.61 -5.83
C LEU A 306 6.24 -25.12 -5.82
N ASP A 307 7.19 -24.25 -6.16
CA ASP A 307 7.04 -22.81 -6.21
C ASP A 307 6.28 -22.12 -5.06
N PHE A 308 6.55 -22.45 -3.80
CA PHE A 308 5.99 -21.70 -2.67
C PHE A 308 7.07 -21.15 -1.76
N ALA A 309 6.81 -20.00 -1.15
CA ALA A 309 7.56 -19.44 -0.04
C ALA A 309 6.60 -18.95 1.04
N LEU A 310 6.87 -19.35 2.28
CA LEU A 310 6.19 -18.86 3.48
C LEU A 310 7.15 -17.93 4.23
N VAL A 311 6.72 -16.70 4.46
CA VAL A 311 7.47 -15.70 5.22
C VAL A 311 6.67 -15.21 6.40
N GLU A 312 7.36 -14.78 7.47
CA GLU A 312 6.76 -14.10 8.62
C GLU A 312 7.14 -12.63 8.56
N LEU A 313 6.14 -11.74 8.47
CA LEU A 313 6.40 -10.30 8.48
C LEU A 313 7.06 -9.90 9.81
N THR A 314 7.93 -8.89 9.74
CA THR A 314 8.60 -8.37 10.95
C THR A 314 7.65 -7.59 11.86
N LEU A 315 6.45 -7.28 11.38
CA LEU A 315 5.41 -6.57 12.07
C LEU A 315 4.05 -7.14 11.64
N VAL A 316 3.15 -7.34 12.61
CA VAL A 316 1.72 -7.59 12.31
C VAL A 316 1.14 -6.33 11.65
N PRO A 317 0.57 -6.40 10.44
CA PRO A 317 0.00 -5.23 9.78
C PRO A 317 -0.97 -4.49 10.71
N PRO A 318 -0.86 -3.16 10.87
CA PRO A 318 -1.72 -2.42 11.78
C PRO A 318 -3.22 -2.52 11.44
N PRO A 319 -4.12 -2.22 12.40
CA PRO A 319 -5.56 -2.39 12.17
C PRO A 319 -6.15 -1.61 11.00
N ASP A 320 -5.63 -0.42 10.70
CA ASP A 320 -6.02 0.42 9.58
C ASP A 320 -5.69 -0.20 8.21
N TYR A 321 -4.77 -1.18 8.17
CA TYR A 321 -4.50 -1.99 6.97
C TYR A 321 -5.51 -3.14 6.82
N ARG A 322 -6.37 -3.31 7.83
CA ARG A 322 -7.50 -4.26 7.86
C ARG A 322 -7.08 -5.70 7.61
N PRO A 323 -6.00 -6.22 8.22
CA PRO A 323 -5.53 -7.55 7.89
C PRO A 323 -6.59 -8.62 8.16
N TYR A 324 -6.75 -9.50 7.19
CA TYR A 324 -7.48 -10.76 7.35
C TYR A 324 -6.51 -11.91 7.08
N PHE A 325 -6.57 -12.96 7.90
CA PHE A 325 -5.72 -14.12 7.75
C PHE A 325 -6.55 -15.21 7.10
N ALA A 326 -6.27 -15.50 5.83
CA ALA A 326 -7.09 -16.41 5.03
C ALA A 326 -7.10 -17.83 5.59
N GLY A 327 -8.27 -18.47 5.49
CA GLY A 327 -8.43 -19.89 5.74
C GLY A 327 -7.87 -20.73 4.60
N TRP A 328 -7.75 -22.03 4.82
CA TRP A 328 -7.14 -22.95 3.87
C TRP A 328 -7.79 -24.33 3.89
N ASP A 329 -7.66 -25.04 2.77
CA ASP A 329 -8.13 -26.41 2.59
C ASP A 329 -7.05 -27.27 1.92
N ARG A 330 -6.55 -28.28 2.65
CA ARG A 330 -5.53 -29.23 2.17
C ARG A 330 -6.10 -30.61 1.85
N ARG A 331 -7.42 -30.76 1.73
CA ARG A 331 -8.03 -32.01 1.27
C ARG A 331 -7.62 -32.27 -0.18
N HIS A 332 -7.49 -33.54 -0.55
CA HIS A 332 -7.26 -33.95 -1.94
C HIS A 332 -8.58 -33.98 -2.71
N ILE A 333 -9.22 -32.81 -2.83
CA ILE A 333 -10.51 -32.62 -3.48
C ILE A 333 -10.39 -31.37 -4.35
N LEU A 334 -10.72 -31.50 -5.63
CA LEU A 334 -10.75 -30.36 -6.53
C LEU A 334 -12.03 -29.56 -6.27
N PRO A 335 -11.95 -28.23 -6.08
CA PRO A 335 -13.13 -27.40 -5.89
C PRO A 335 -13.95 -27.33 -7.18
N ASP A 336 -15.27 -27.13 -7.07
CA ASP A 336 -16.16 -27.03 -8.23
C ASP A 336 -15.95 -25.76 -9.07
N SER A 337 -15.43 -24.72 -8.43
CA SER A 337 -15.08 -23.44 -9.05
C SER A 337 -14.03 -22.73 -8.19
N THR A 338 -13.29 -21.81 -8.78
CA THR A 338 -12.23 -21.08 -8.10
C THR A 338 -12.20 -19.60 -8.47
N TYR A 339 -11.50 -18.81 -7.66
CA TYR A 339 -11.20 -17.43 -7.99
C TYR A 339 -9.82 -17.05 -7.47
N SER A 340 -9.20 -16.07 -8.13
CA SER A 340 -7.91 -15.52 -7.76
C SER A 340 -8.03 -14.02 -7.50
N ILE A 341 -7.37 -13.54 -6.45
CA ILE A 341 -7.27 -12.11 -6.12
C ILE A 341 -5.80 -11.74 -6.24
N HIS A 342 -5.46 -10.76 -7.07
CA HIS A 342 -4.07 -10.53 -7.48
C HIS A 342 -3.77 -9.08 -7.91
N HIS A 343 -2.48 -8.79 -8.13
CA HIS A 343 -1.99 -7.51 -8.67
C HIS A 343 -1.39 -7.70 -10.08
N PRO A 344 -2.23 -7.79 -11.13
CA PRO A 344 -1.76 -7.90 -12.51
C PRO A 344 -1.08 -6.60 -12.95
N GLN A 345 0.03 -6.72 -13.67
CA GLN A 345 0.97 -5.64 -14.01
C GLN A 345 1.44 -4.81 -12.80
N GLY A 346 1.32 -5.36 -11.58
CA GLY A 346 1.56 -4.65 -10.34
C GLY A 346 0.56 -3.53 -10.03
N ASP A 347 -0.54 -3.46 -10.78
CA ASP A 347 -1.61 -2.47 -10.66
C ASP A 347 -2.51 -2.74 -9.43
N ILE A 348 -3.55 -1.92 -9.24
CA ILE A 348 -4.57 -2.08 -8.22
C ILE A 348 -5.15 -3.50 -8.22
N LYS A 349 -5.55 -3.98 -7.04
CA LYS A 349 -6.02 -5.35 -6.83
C LYS A 349 -7.23 -5.71 -7.71
N LYS A 350 -7.12 -6.84 -8.41
CA LYS A 350 -8.14 -7.38 -9.31
C LYS A 350 -8.61 -8.76 -8.87
N ILE A 351 -9.69 -9.24 -9.50
CA ILE A 351 -10.23 -10.59 -9.35
C ILE A 351 -10.39 -11.31 -10.70
N ALA A 352 -10.05 -12.59 -10.73
CA ALA A 352 -10.33 -13.52 -11.82
C ALA A 352 -11.17 -14.70 -11.30
N ILE A 353 -12.09 -15.22 -12.12
CA ILE A 353 -13.04 -16.27 -11.75
C ILE A 353 -13.00 -17.40 -12.77
N ASP A 354 -12.81 -18.62 -12.26
CA ASP A 354 -12.99 -19.89 -12.97
C ASP A 354 -14.26 -20.56 -12.43
N ARG A 355 -15.22 -20.85 -13.28
CA ARG A 355 -16.50 -21.50 -12.92
C ARG A 355 -16.46 -23.01 -13.09
N ASP A 356 -15.36 -23.54 -13.61
CA ASP A 356 -15.14 -24.96 -13.78
C ASP A 356 -14.17 -25.50 -12.71
N PRO A 357 -14.17 -26.82 -12.45
CA PRO A 357 -13.17 -27.42 -11.59
C PRO A 357 -11.76 -27.33 -12.22
N PRO A 358 -10.72 -26.94 -11.46
CA PRO A 358 -9.35 -26.98 -11.96
C PRO A 358 -8.94 -28.42 -12.24
N THR A 359 -7.96 -28.60 -13.12
CA THR A 359 -7.36 -29.92 -13.39
C THR A 359 -6.00 -30.07 -12.72
N ILE A 360 -5.53 -31.29 -12.47
CA ILE A 360 -4.16 -31.50 -12.01
C ILE A 360 -3.22 -31.39 -13.22
N GLY A 361 -2.19 -30.56 -13.08
CA GLY A 361 -1.28 -30.22 -14.16
C GLY A 361 0.19 -30.24 -13.77
N PHE A 362 1.01 -30.07 -14.80
CA PHE A 362 2.45 -29.95 -14.71
C PHE A 362 2.86 -28.63 -15.37
N PHE A 363 3.54 -27.76 -14.60
CA PHE A 363 3.97 -26.46 -15.11
C PHE A 363 5.10 -26.61 -16.13
N ARG A 364 6.32 -27.00 -15.70
CA ARG A 364 7.44 -27.30 -16.60
C ARG A 364 8.53 -28.14 -15.93
N LYS A 365 9.55 -28.55 -16.69
CA LYS A 365 10.62 -29.51 -16.33
C LYS A 365 11.28 -29.35 -14.94
N ASP A 366 11.43 -28.13 -14.44
CA ASP A 366 12.11 -27.87 -13.17
C ASP A 366 11.20 -28.04 -11.93
N PHE A 367 9.91 -28.36 -12.17
CA PHE A 367 8.90 -28.48 -11.13
C PHE A 367 8.42 -29.93 -10.95
N ILE A 368 7.73 -30.19 -9.84
CA ILE A 368 7.14 -31.49 -9.56
C ILE A 368 5.97 -31.76 -10.51
N LYS A 369 5.97 -32.95 -11.13
CA LYS A 369 4.85 -33.44 -11.93
C LYS A 369 3.60 -33.56 -11.07
N ASP A 370 2.43 -33.20 -11.61
CA ASP A 370 1.15 -33.21 -10.91
C ASP A 370 1.12 -32.27 -9.68
N GLY A 371 2.10 -31.36 -9.57
CA GLY A 371 2.27 -30.40 -8.48
C GLY A 371 1.32 -29.22 -8.49
N PHE A 372 0.49 -29.09 -9.54
CA PHE A 372 -0.22 -27.84 -9.83
C PHE A 372 -1.71 -28.05 -10.09
N LEU A 373 -2.53 -27.10 -9.64
CA LEU A 373 -3.88 -26.89 -10.14
C LEU A 373 -3.78 -26.04 -11.41
N LYS A 374 -4.31 -26.56 -12.50
CA LYS A 374 -4.36 -25.91 -13.80
C LYS A 374 -5.74 -25.33 -14.02
N ILE A 375 -5.79 -24.01 -14.15
CA ILE A 375 -6.94 -23.26 -14.63
C ILE A 375 -6.92 -23.36 -16.15
N THR A 376 -7.89 -24.08 -16.72
CA THR A 376 -7.94 -24.27 -18.17
C THR A 376 -8.28 -22.96 -18.86
N LYS A 377 -9.23 -22.20 -18.30
CA LYS A 377 -9.66 -20.91 -18.79
C LYS A 377 -10.27 -20.09 -17.65
N TRP A 378 -10.06 -18.78 -17.65
CA TRP A 378 -10.83 -17.85 -16.82
C TRP A 378 -12.09 -17.40 -17.56
N GLU A 379 -13.28 -17.52 -16.96
CA GLU A 379 -14.52 -16.97 -17.52
C GLU A 379 -14.62 -15.46 -17.35
N LYS A 380 -13.98 -14.92 -16.30
CA LYS A 380 -13.95 -13.50 -15.97
C LYS A 380 -12.58 -13.11 -15.44
N GLY A 381 -12.05 -11.97 -15.89
CA GLY A 381 -10.68 -11.57 -15.57
C GLY A 381 -9.64 -12.51 -16.18
N THR A 382 -8.39 -12.35 -15.76
CA THR A 382 -7.25 -13.18 -16.15
C THR A 382 -6.12 -12.97 -15.14
N THR A 383 -4.95 -13.56 -15.34
CA THR A 383 -3.73 -13.17 -14.60
C THR A 383 -2.67 -12.63 -15.55
N GLU A 384 -1.82 -11.72 -15.06
CA GLU A 384 -0.73 -11.11 -15.82
C GLU A 384 0.56 -11.05 -14.98
N ASP A 385 1.67 -10.58 -15.55
CA ASP A 385 2.92 -10.40 -14.81
C ASP A 385 2.68 -9.53 -13.55
N GLY A 386 3.28 -9.86 -12.41
CA GLY A 386 2.94 -9.32 -11.09
C GLY A 386 1.96 -10.17 -10.28
N SER A 387 1.16 -11.02 -10.94
CA SER A 387 0.18 -11.88 -10.27
C SER A 387 0.81 -13.08 -9.56
N SER A 388 2.07 -13.41 -9.83
CA SER A 388 2.77 -14.53 -9.20
C SER A 388 2.67 -14.51 -7.67
N GLY A 389 2.40 -15.68 -7.08
CA GLY A 389 2.16 -15.87 -5.65
C GLY A 389 0.74 -15.55 -5.19
N SER A 390 -0.14 -15.06 -6.07
CA SER A 390 -1.54 -14.82 -5.73
C SER A 390 -2.28 -16.09 -5.32
N PRO A 391 -3.22 -16.00 -4.36
CA PRO A 391 -3.99 -17.14 -3.92
C PRO A 391 -5.08 -17.55 -4.91
N LEU A 392 -5.26 -18.86 -5.05
CA LEU A 392 -6.46 -19.50 -5.58
C LEU A 392 -7.34 -19.92 -4.41
N PHE A 393 -8.56 -19.42 -4.41
CA PHE A 393 -9.58 -19.78 -3.44
C PHE A 393 -10.63 -20.69 -4.08
N SER A 394 -11.15 -21.64 -3.30
CA SER A 394 -12.36 -22.38 -3.65
C SER A 394 -13.61 -21.51 -3.48
N ASN A 395 -14.76 -22.02 -3.92
CA ASN A 395 -16.09 -21.46 -3.63
C ASN A 395 -16.44 -21.40 -2.14
N GLU A 396 -15.70 -22.09 -1.26
CA GLU A 396 -15.83 -22.00 0.19
C GLU A 396 -14.95 -20.89 0.81
N ASN A 397 -14.36 -20.01 -0.03
CA ASN A 397 -13.43 -18.95 0.36
C ASN A 397 -12.17 -19.47 1.11
N ARG A 398 -11.75 -20.72 0.83
CA ARG A 398 -10.55 -21.32 1.41
C ARG A 398 -9.44 -21.41 0.37
N PHE A 399 -8.23 -21.09 0.78
CA PHE A 399 -7.04 -21.19 -0.05
C PHE A 399 -6.72 -22.65 -0.41
N VAL A 400 -6.46 -22.90 -1.71
CA VAL A 400 -6.13 -24.23 -2.26
C VAL A 400 -4.84 -24.24 -3.08
N GLY A 401 -4.28 -23.09 -3.45
CA GLY A 401 -3.00 -23.02 -4.15
C GLY A 401 -2.52 -21.62 -4.49
N SER A 402 -1.25 -21.44 -4.85
CA SER A 402 -0.63 -20.14 -5.14
C SER A 402 -0.09 -20.04 -6.56
N LEU A 403 -0.32 -18.93 -7.28
CA LEU A 403 0.03 -18.80 -8.70
C LEU A 403 1.53 -18.92 -8.92
N THR A 404 1.93 -19.80 -9.82
CA THR A 404 3.29 -19.90 -10.34
C THR A 404 3.46 -19.11 -11.62
N GLY A 405 2.49 -19.25 -12.53
CA GLY A 405 2.51 -18.62 -13.83
C GLY A 405 1.66 -19.39 -14.83
N GLY A 406 1.80 -19.07 -16.12
CA GLY A 406 0.96 -19.65 -17.16
C GLY A 406 1.00 -18.86 -18.46
N LEU A 407 0.08 -19.19 -19.36
CA LEU A 407 -0.09 -18.51 -20.65
C LEU A 407 -1.15 -17.41 -20.64
N ALA A 408 -1.85 -17.22 -19.51
CA ALA A 408 -3.02 -16.37 -19.47
C ALA A 408 -2.66 -14.91 -19.80
N SER A 409 -3.51 -14.25 -20.57
CA SER A 409 -3.52 -12.81 -20.83
C SER A 409 -4.96 -12.38 -21.09
N CYS A 410 -5.21 -11.08 -21.29
CA CYS A 410 -6.56 -10.66 -21.67
C CYS A 410 -7.00 -11.19 -23.03
N GLN A 411 -6.08 -11.34 -23.98
CA GLN A 411 -6.39 -11.88 -25.30
C GLN A 411 -6.49 -13.41 -25.29
N ASN A 412 -5.86 -14.06 -24.30
CA ASN A 412 -5.81 -15.52 -24.20
C ASN A 412 -5.85 -15.96 -22.73
N PRO A 413 -7.02 -15.96 -22.05
CA PRO A 413 -7.13 -16.17 -20.61
C PRO A 413 -7.09 -17.67 -20.22
N VAL A 414 -6.11 -18.42 -20.71
CA VAL A 414 -6.03 -19.88 -20.58
C VAL A 414 -4.72 -20.35 -19.95
N ASN A 415 -4.75 -21.53 -19.33
CA ASN A 415 -3.59 -22.27 -18.83
C ASN A 415 -2.74 -21.50 -17.80
N ASP A 416 -3.34 -21.16 -16.67
CA ASP A 416 -2.60 -20.77 -15.45
C ASP A 416 -2.40 -21.95 -14.52
N TYR A 417 -1.28 -21.94 -13.79
CA TYR A 417 -0.85 -23.02 -12.91
C TYR A 417 -0.59 -22.48 -11.51
N TYR A 418 -1.29 -23.06 -10.54
CA TYR A 418 -1.18 -22.76 -9.12
C TYR A 418 -0.56 -23.94 -8.38
N SER A 419 0.48 -23.70 -7.59
CA SER A 419 1.06 -24.70 -6.71
C SER A 419 0.00 -25.27 -5.77
N ARG A 420 -0.13 -26.60 -5.72
CA ARG A 420 -1.13 -27.29 -4.89
C ARG A 420 -0.77 -27.16 -3.42
N PHE A 421 -1.65 -26.52 -2.64
CA PHE A 421 -1.45 -26.33 -1.20
C PHE A 421 -1.31 -27.67 -0.46
N GLU A 422 -2.13 -28.66 -0.81
CA GLU A 422 -2.06 -30.00 -0.22
C GLU A 422 -0.68 -30.67 -0.40
N MET A 423 0.04 -30.39 -1.50
CA MET A 423 1.38 -30.93 -1.72
C MET A 423 2.43 -30.10 -0.98
N ALA A 424 2.29 -28.77 -0.98
CA ALA A 424 3.14 -27.88 -0.20
C ALA A 424 3.08 -28.18 1.32
N TRP A 425 2.01 -28.82 1.79
CA TRP A 425 1.81 -29.17 3.20
C TRP A 425 2.96 -29.99 3.80
N GLU A 426 3.31 -31.13 3.20
CA GLU A 426 4.33 -32.06 3.74
C GLU A 426 5.01 -32.94 2.67
N TYR A 427 4.98 -32.58 1.38
CA TYR A 427 5.64 -33.36 0.31
C TYR A 427 7.15 -33.55 0.53
N LYS A 428 7.81 -32.55 1.14
CA LYS A 428 9.18 -32.66 1.65
C LYS A 428 9.15 -32.75 3.17
N SER A 429 9.95 -33.62 3.76
CA SER A 429 9.99 -33.83 5.21
C SER A 429 10.70 -32.73 6.00
N ASP A 430 11.52 -31.92 5.33
CA ASP A 430 12.24 -30.79 5.94
C ASP A 430 11.28 -29.66 6.30
N SER A 431 11.27 -29.23 7.57
CA SER A 431 10.44 -28.13 8.06
C SER A 431 10.64 -26.80 7.31
N SER A 432 11.82 -26.59 6.72
CA SER A 432 12.13 -25.42 5.89
C SER A 432 11.63 -25.56 4.44
N LYS A 433 10.98 -26.68 4.10
CA LYS A 433 10.49 -27.00 2.75
C LYS A 433 9.05 -27.51 2.73
N GLN A 434 8.29 -27.25 3.80
CA GLN A 434 6.90 -27.66 3.95
C GLN A 434 6.10 -26.63 4.77
N LEU A 435 4.78 -26.64 4.64
CA LEU A 435 3.90 -25.70 5.35
C LEU A 435 3.35 -26.25 6.69
N LYS A 436 3.27 -27.57 6.87
CA LYS A 436 2.67 -28.22 8.04
C LYS A 436 3.23 -27.72 9.38
N CYS A 437 4.56 -27.64 9.50
CA CYS A 437 5.21 -27.23 10.76
C CYS A 437 4.81 -25.82 11.21
N TRP A 438 4.41 -24.96 10.26
CA TRP A 438 4.11 -23.56 10.50
C TRP A 438 2.61 -23.31 10.60
N LEU A 439 1.82 -23.97 9.76
CA LEU A 439 0.37 -23.77 9.67
C LEU A 439 -0.44 -24.70 10.57
N ASP A 440 0.13 -25.81 11.04
CA ASP A 440 -0.44 -26.67 12.09
C ASP A 440 0.57 -26.90 13.24
N PRO A 441 1.00 -25.83 13.94
CA PRO A 441 2.00 -25.95 15.00
C PRO A 441 1.51 -26.77 16.20
N LEU A 442 0.19 -26.90 16.37
CA LEU A 442 -0.44 -27.68 17.43
C LEU A 442 -0.65 -29.16 17.06
N SER A 443 -0.27 -29.58 15.84
CA SER A 443 -0.48 -30.95 15.35
C SER A 443 -1.94 -31.42 15.48
N THR A 444 -2.89 -30.52 15.26
CA THR A 444 -4.33 -30.82 15.29
C THR A 444 -4.74 -31.76 14.15
N ASN A 445 -3.90 -31.85 13.11
CA ASN A 445 -4.15 -32.55 11.86
C ASN A 445 -5.41 -32.04 11.14
N ALA A 446 -5.78 -30.77 11.36
CA ALA A 446 -6.88 -30.11 10.67
C ALA A 446 -6.72 -30.25 9.14
N LYS A 447 -7.83 -30.56 8.46
CA LYS A 447 -7.87 -30.66 6.99
C LYS A 447 -8.29 -29.34 6.33
N THR A 448 -9.04 -28.55 7.08
CA THR A 448 -9.52 -27.23 6.73
C THR A 448 -9.37 -26.32 7.94
N LEU A 449 -9.22 -25.02 7.70
CA LEU A 449 -9.27 -23.97 8.71
C LEU A 449 -9.96 -22.76 8.10
N ASP A 450 -10.84 -22.11 8.85
CA ASP A 450 -11.47 -20.87 8.42
C ASP A 450 -10.51 -19.68 8.58
N GLY A 451 -10.75 -18.64 7.79
CA GLY A 451 -9.99 -17.41 7.94
C GLY A 451 -10.46 -16.61 9.16
N LYS A 452 -9.61 -15.69 9.61
CA LYS A 452 -9.87 -14.93 10.83
C LYS A 452 -9.40 -13.49 10.71
N ARG A 453 -10.25 -12.57 11.16
CA ARG A 453 -9.89 -11.18 11.47
C ARG A 453 -9.65 -11.09 12.97
N PHE A 454 -8.42 -10.81 13.38
CA PHE A 454 -8.04 -10.77 14.79
C PHE A 454 -8.42 -9.44 15.46
N TYR A 455 -8.32 -8.33 14.72
CA TYR A 455 -8.81 -7.05 15.17
C TYR A 455 -10.34 -7.02 15.26
N THR A 456 -10.85 -6.76 16.46
CA THR A 456 -12.28 -6.70 16.79
C THR A 456 -12.54 -5.56 17.77
N GLY A 457 -13.80 -5.14 17.92
CA GLY A 457 -14.20 -4.09 18.86
C GLY A 457 -13.46 -2.78 18.59
N GLU A 458 -12.87 -2.19 19.64
CA GLU A 458 -12.10 -0.93 19.58
C GLU A 458 -10.86 -0.98 18.67
N ASN A 459 -10.35 -2.19 18.39
CA ASN A 459 -9.21 -2.38 17.51
C ASN A 459 -9.63 -2.59 16.06
N LEU A 460 -10.92 -2.75 15.75
CA LEU A 460 -11.38 -2.90 14.37
C LEU A 460 -11.38 -1.54 13.65
N CYS A 461 -10.62 -1.45 12.56
CA CYS A 461 -10.68 -0.32 11.64
C CYS A 461 -11.28 -0.76 10.31
N LEU A 462 -12.22 0.02 9.76
CA LEU A 462 -12.87 -0.25 8.46
C LEU A 462 -13.10 1.08 7.73
N PRO A 463 -13.01 1.11 6.38
CA PRO A 463 -13.43 2.28 5.63
C PRO A 463 -14.94 2.42 5.73
N PHE A 464 -15.41 3.65 5.85
CA PHE A 464 -16.81 4.00 5.67
C PHE A 464 -16.91 4.98 4.50
N THR A 465 -17.90 4.78 3.64
CA THR A 465 -18.16 5.67 2.51
C THR A 465 -19.65 5.71 2.25
N ASN A 466 -20.14 6.88 1.86
CA ASN A 466 -21.51 7.01 1.36
C ASN A 466 -21.65 6.43 -0.05
N LEU A 467 -20.55 6.20 -0.78
CA LEU A 467 -20.55 5.72 -2.16
C LEU A 467 -21.20 4.34 -2.29
N GLU A 468 -22.00 4.16 -3.33
CA GLU A 468 -22.62 2.89 -3.68
C GLU A 468 -21.85 2.18 -4.81
N PRO A 469 -21.90 0.83 -4.91
CA PRO A 469 -21.11 0.07 -5.89
C PRO A 469 -21.28 0.46 -7.37
N PHE A 470 -22.40 1.11 -7.73
CA PHE A 470 -22.72 1.50 -9.11
C PHE A 470 -22.79 3.02 -9.30
N ASP A 471 -22.31 3.79 -8.32
CA ASP A 471 -22.20 5.23 -8.49
C ASP A 471 -21.23 5.55 -9.64
N THR A 472 -21.67 6.42 -10.54
CA THR A 472 -20.78 7.05 -11.51
C THR A 472 -20.18 8.30 -10.89
N HIS A 473 -18.95 8.65 -11.25
CA HIS A 473 -18.23 9.76 -10.64
C HIS A 473 -17.78 10.76 -11.71
N GLN A 474 -17.90 12.05 -11.43
CA GLN A 474 -17.48 13.11 -12.34
C GLN A 474 -16.94 14.33 -11.61
N ASN A 475 -16.17 15.15 -12.34
CA ASN A 475 -15.83 16.50 -11.94
C ASN A 475 -17.01 17.42 -12.24
N VAL A 476 -17.88 17.67 -11.26
CA VAL A 476 -19.15 18.38 -11.48
C VAL A 476 -18.91 19.88 -11.66
N HIS A 477 -19.32 20.40 -12.82
CA HIS A 477 -19.11 21.80 -13.19
C HIS A 477 -20.17 22.73 -12.58
N ILE A 478 -19.73 23.92 -12.16
CA ILE A 478 -20.61 25.05 -11.88
C ILE A 478 -20.73 25.88 -13.17
N LYS A 479 -21.97 26.26 -13.52
CA LYS A 479 -22.24 27.20 -14.62
C LYS A 479 -22.84 28.50 -14.09
N THR A 480 -22.39 29.64 -14.61
CA THR A 480 -23.00 30.96 -14.40
C THR A 480 -23.28 31.59 -15.75
N ASN A 481 -24.52 31.97 -16.05
CA ASN A 481 -24.92 32.50 -17.37
C ASN A 481 -24.43 31.61 -18.53
N ARG A 482 -24.58 30.28 -18.37
CA ARG A 482 -24.11 29.24 -19.32
C ARG A 482 -22.59 29.17 -19.54
N ARG A 483 -21.78 29.87 -18.74
CA ARG A 483 -20.31 29.81 -18.79
C ARG A 483 -19.76 29.02 -17.60
N PHE A 484 -18.64 28.34 -17.80
CA PHE A 484 -17.92 27.62 -16.75
C PHE A 484 -17.49 28.57 -15.62
N ALA A 485 -17.79 28.20 -14.38
CA ALA A 485 -17.51 28.97 -13.18
C ALA A 485 -16.75 28.14 -12.12
N GLY A 486 -16.11 27.05 -12.54
CA GLY A 486 -15.38 26.13 -11.68
C GLY A 486 -16.14 24.85 -11.36
N TYR A 487 -15.85 24.26 -10.20
CA TYR A 487 -16.36 22.95 -9.80
C TYR A 487 -17.08 23.01 -8.46
N TRP A 488 -18.11 22.16 -8.30
CA TRP A 488 -18.87 22.07 -7.06
C TRP A 488 -18.04 21.47 -5.92
N GLY A 489 -17.20 20.48 -6.17
CA GLY A 489 -16.24 19.93 -5.22
C GLY A 489 -14.83 20.47 -5.38
N GLY A 490 -14.64 21.76 -5.67
CA GLY A 490 -13.30 22.29 -5.95
C GLY A 490 -13.19 23.78 -6.26
N THR A 491 -12.06 24.15 -6.87
CA THR A 491 -11.76 25.54 -7.26
C THR A 491 -12.89 26.15 -8.08
N ASN A 492 -13.35 27.33 -7.68
CA ASN A 492 -14.52 27.97 -8.27
C ASN A 492 -14.46 29.50 -8.19
N SER A 493 -15.28 30.16 -9.03
CA SER A 493 -15.47 31.62 -9.03
C SER A 493 -16.76 32.06 -8.33
N LYS A 494 -17.46 31.14 -7.66
CA LYS A 494 -18.68 31.43 -6.87
C LYS A 494 -18.37 31.88 -5.45
N GLY A 495 -17.14 31.78 -4.98
CA GLY A 495 -16.79 32.07 -3.60
C GLY A 495 -17.22 30.97 -2.62
N ILE A 496 -17.36 29.73 -3.11
CA ILE A 496 -17.48 28.57 -2.23
C ILE A 496 -16.09 28.30 -1.67
N THR A 497 -15.97 28.33 -0.34
CA THR A 497 -14.68 28.25 0.37
C THR A 497 -14.42 26.88 1.00
N GLU A 498 -15.46 26.11 1.27
CA GLU A 498 -15.35 24.83 1.98
C GLU A 498 -16.42 23.86 1.47
N PHE A 499 -16.07 22.57 1.44
CA PHE A 499 -16.88 21.49 0.86
C PHE A 499 -16.96 20.37 1.88
N ALA A 500 -18.15 19.93 2.26
CA ALA A 500 -18.35 18.94 3.30
C ALA A 500 -19.23 17.79 2.85
N GLU A 501 -18.96 16.61 3.37
CA GLU A 501 -19.84 15.46 3.27
C GLU A 501 -20.30 15.05 4.67
N ARG A 502 -21.61 14.79 4.80
CA ARG A 502 -22.23 14.32 6.04
C ARG A 502 -22.09 12.80 6.16
N PHE A 503 -21.74 12.36 7.36
CA PHE A 503 -21.67 10.97 7.76
C PHE A 503 -22.57 10.73 8.98
N SER A 504 -23.21 9.56 9.01
CA SER A 504 -24.02 9.12 10.15
C SER A 504 -23.67 7.67 10.48
N ILE A 505 -22.90 7.49 11.56
CA ILE A 505 -22.41 6.19 12.01
C ILE A 505 -22.75 6.08 13.48
N GLN A 506 -23.65 5.16 13.82
CA GLN A 506 -24.06 4.98 15.21
C GLN A 506 -22.97 4.31 16.03
N GLY A 507 -22.70 4.89 17.21
CA GLY A 507 -21.79 4.35 18.21
C GLY A 507 -20.48 5.11 18.30
N ASN A 508 -19.74 4.84 19.37
CA ASN A 508 -18.47 5.51 19.65
C ASN A 508 -17.41 5.07 18.64
N ILE A 509 -17.22 5.86 17.60
CA ILE A 509 -16.19 5.65 16.58
C ILE A 509 -15.00 6.60 16.79
N SER A 510 -13.84 6.20 16.27
CA SER A 510 -12.71 7.12 16.10
C SER A 510 -12.30 7.16 14.63
N ILE A 511 -12.10 8.35 14.11
CA ILE A 511 -11.60 8.59 12.76
C ILE A 511 -10.08 8.69 12.83
N TRP A 512 -9.40 7.93 11.98
CA TRP A 512 -7.94 7.92 11.88
C TRP A 512 -7.40 8.69 10.67
N GLY A 513 -8.27 9.00 9.70
CA GLY A 513 -7.92 9.71 8.49
C GLY A 513 -9.03 9.59 7.47
N ILE A 514 -8.80 10.16 6.28
CA ILE A 514 -9.76 10.16 5.18
C ILE A 514 -9.08 9.77 3.87
N SER A 515 -9.86 9.23 2.93
CA SER A 515 -9.40 9.01 1.55
C SER A 515 -10.21 9.91 0.62
N ILE A 516 -9.53 10.71 -0.21
CA ILE A 516 -10.17 11.65 -1.13
C ILE A 516 -9.82 11.35 -2.59
N GLY A 517 -10.83 11.24 -3.45
CA GLY A 517 -10.66 11.00 -4.89
C GLY A 517 -10.42 12.31 -5.63
N ALA A 518 -9.17 12.71 -5.83
CA ALA A 518 -8.83 13.98 -6.48
C ALA A 518 -8.88 13.83 -7.99
N GLY A 519 -9.96 14.26 -8.64
CA GLY A 519 -10.18 14.05 -10.08
C GLY A 519 -9.31 14.91 -10.99
N LYS A 520 -8.96 16.13 -10.58
CA LYS A 520 -8.01 16.98 -11.35
C LYS A 520 -7.19 17.85 -10.41
N ILE A 521 -5.89 17.88 -10.65
CA ILE A 521 -4.92 18.75 -9.97
C ILE A 521 -4.07 19.46 -11.00
N GLN A 522 -4.14 20.79 -11.02
CA GLN A 522 -3.34 21.66 -11.86
C GLN A 522 -2.81 22.81 -11.01
N ILE A 523 -1.56 22.67 -10.56
CA ILE A 523 -0.83 23.68 -9.80
C ILE A 523 0.57 23.84 -10.38
N PRO A 524 1.27 24.96 -10.12
CA PRO A 524 2.65 25.13 -10.56
C PRO A 524 3.54 23.97 -10.09
N PRO A 525 4.45 23.48 -10.94
CA PRO A 525 5.36 22.40 -10.55
C PRO A 525 6.23 22.84 -9.36
N ASN A 526 6.50 21.90 -8.45
CA ASN A 526 7.32 22.11 -7.24
C ASN A 526 6.77 23.19 -6.28
N SER A 527 5.49 23.53 -6.35
CA SER A 527 4.88 24.43 -5.38
C SER A 527 4.58 23.71 -4.07
N SER A 528 4.91 24.34 -2.95
CA SER A 528 4.54 23.91 -1.59
C SER A 528 3.54 24.87 -0.93
N SER A 529 3.08 25.91 -1.64
CA SER A 529 2.19 26.91 -1.06
C SER A 529 0.73 26.49 -1.05
N GLN A 530 0.26 25.79 -2.09
CA GLN A 530 -1.12 25.30 -2.18
C GLN A 530 -1.32 24.11 -1.24
N LYS A 531 -2.30 24.23 -0.35
CA LYS A 531 -2.60 23.22 0.68
C LYS A 531 -4.07 22.84 0.64
N LEU A 532 -4.34 21.60 1.03
CA LEU A 532 -5.67 21.12 1.32
C LEU A 532 -5.76 20.93 2.84
N LYS A 533 -6.72 21.61 3.46
CA LYS A 533 -7.02 21.49 4.88
C LYS A 533 -8.28 20.66 5.04
N VAL A 534 -8.16 19.49 5.66
CA VAL A 534 -9.29 18.64 6.06
C VAL A 534 -9.79 19.13 7.40
N ASN A 535 -11.09 19.27 7.56
CA ASN A 535 -11.75 19.64 8.80
C ASN A 535 -12.78 18.57 9.16
N VAL A 536 -12.90 18.22 10.43
CA VAL A 536 -13.98 17.37 10.95
C VAL A 536 -14.85 18.22 11.86
N TYR A 537 -16.15 18.23 11.59
CA TYR A 537 -17.14 18.95 12.39
C TYR A 537 -18.13 17.98 13.04
N SER A 538 -18.48 18.25 14.28
CA SER A 538 -19.70 17.74 14.91
C SER A 538 -20.90 18.60 14.50
N GLY A 539 -22.07 17.98 14.35
CA GLY A 539 -23.33 18.66 14.08
C GLY A 539 -24.44 17.69 13.68
N ASN A 540 -25.70 18.08 13.89
CA ASN A 540 -26.85 17.24 13.52
C ASN A 540 -27.34 17.57 12.10
N ASP A 541 -27.75 18.83 11.89
CA ASP A 541 -28.40 19.25 10.64
C ASP A 541 -27.43 19.93 9.66
N ALA A 542 -26.30 20.44 10.14
CA ALA A 542 -25.25 21.10 9.36
C ALA A 542 -23.91 21.02 10.11
N PRO A 543 -22.76 21.26 9.44
CA PRO A 543 -21.49 21.38 10.15
C PRO A 543 -21.53 22.56 11.13
N ASP A 544 -21.21 22.30 12.41
CA ASP A 544 -21.32 23.30 13.49
C ASP A 544 -20.01 23.45 14.25
N ASN A 545 -19.66 22.47 15.09
CA ASN A 545 -18.49 22.53 15.95
C ASN A 545 -17.27 21.88 15.29
N LEU A 546 -16.24 22.66 14.98
CA LEU A 546 -14.97 22.13 14.44
C LEU A 546 -14.22 21.38 15.54
N ILE A 547 -14.00 20.07 15.35
CA ILE A 547 -13.34 19.20 16.33
C ILE A 547 -11.94 18.77 15.91
N HIS A 548 -11.60 18.83 14.62
CA HIS A 548 -10.25 18.51 14.15
C HIS A 548 -9.92 19.20 12.83
N SER A 549 -8.62 19.45 12.60
CA SER A 549 -8.09 19.95 11.34
C SER A 549 -6.75 19.30 11.01
N GLU A 550 -6.58 18.83 9.78
CA GLU A 550 -5.32 18.29 9.27
C GLU A 550 -4.96 18.98 7.95
N THR A 551 -3.69 19.30 7.72
CA THR A 551 -3.28 20.06 6.52
C THR A 551 -2.18 19.36 5.74
N VAL A 552 -2.42 19.16 4.44
CA VAL A 552 -1.46 18.52 3.53
C VAL A 552 -1.15 19.41 2.33
N ASN A 553 0.02 19.21 1.72
CA ASN A 553 0.39 19.90 0.50
C ASN A 553 -0.34 19.26 -0.70
N ILE A 554 -0.94 20.07 -1.57
CA ILE A 554 -1.62 19.53 -2.77
C ILE A 554 -0.61 18.89 -3.73
N SER A 555 0.65 19.34 -3.72
CA SER A 555 1.71 18.79 -4.58
C SER A 555 2.08 17.34 -4.28
N SER A 556 1.84 16.85 -3.06
CA SER A 556 2.07 15.44 -2.71
C SER A 556 0.91 14.51 -3.11
N MET A 557 -0.20 15.05 -3.61
CA MET A 557 -1.35 14.28 -4.05
C MET A 557 -1.24 13.87 -5.53
N ALA A 558 -1.81 12.71 -5.86
CA ALA A 558 -1.96 12.27 -7.23
C ALA A 558 -3.34 12.69 -7.79
N PRO A 559 -3.41 13.31 -8.98
CA PRO A 559 -4.66 13.48 -9.70
C PRO A 559 -5.15 12.12 -10.22
N ASP A 560 -6.45 12.05 -10.49
CA ASP A 560 -7.16 10.86 -10.94
C ASP A 560 -6.90 9.61 -10.07
N ALA A 561 -6.79 9.84 -8.76
CA ALA A 561 -6.46 8.82 -7.77
C ALA A 561 -7.10 9.11 -6.42
N MET A 562 -7.24 8.05 -5.62
CA MET A 562 -7.47 8.16 -4.19
C MET A 562 -6.20 8.61 -3.47
N ASN A 563 -6.38 9.54 -2.54
CA ASN A 563 -5.29 10.07 -1.71
C ASN A 563 -5.67 9.90 -0.25
N PHE A 564 -4.91 9.10 0.49
CA PHE A 564 -5.11 8.96 1.92
C PHE A 564 -4.46 10.12 2.68
N ILE A 565 -5.20 10.68 3.64
CA ILE A 565 -4.76 11.73 4.56
C ILE A 565 -4.98 11.19 5.96
N GLY A 566 -3.91 10.70 6.58
CA GLY A 566 -3.92 10.27 7.97
C GLY A 566 -3.95 11.48 8.92
N PHE A 567 -4.70 11.36 10.00
CA PHE A 567 -4.74 12.37 11.07
C PHE A 567 -3.59 12.13 12.05
N THR A 568 -3.03 13.23 12.55
CA THR A 568 -1.98 13.20 13.58
C THR A 568 -2.47 12.69 14.94
N GLU A 569 -3.78 12.72 15.17
CA GLU A 569 -4.45 12.19 16.35
C GLU A 569 -5.78 11.50 15.99
N LYS A 570 -6.28 10.62 16.87
CA LYS A 570 -7.60 10.02 16.70
C LYS A 570 -8.68 11.07 16.98
N VAL A 571 -9.68 11.13 16.12
CA VAL A 571 -10.80 12.08 16.25
C VAL A 571 -12.06 11.33 16.62
N GLU A 572 -12.72 11.72 17.70
CA GLU A 572 -13.97 11.11 18.18
C GLU A 572 -15.14 12.05 17.85
N PRO A 573 -15.86 11.83 16.73
CA PRO A 573 -17.04 12.60 16.39
C PRO A 573 -18.30 12.13 17.15
N ASP A 574 -19.36 12.93 17.08
CA ASP A 574 -20.72 12.48 17.40
C ASP A 574 -21.26 11.49 16.35
N ASP A 575 -22.39 10.83 16.62
CA ASP A 575 -23.04 9.89 15.69
C ASP A 575 -23.27 10.48 14.29
N THR A 576 -23.55 11.78 14.22
CA THR A 576 -23.58 12.54 12.96
C THR A 576 -22.46 13.56 12.96
N PHE A 577 -21.68 13.56 11.89
CA PHE A 577 -20.54 14.44 11.72
C PHE A 577 -20.30 14.76 10.26
N PHE A 578 -19.43 15.71 10.01
CA PHE A 578 -19.11 16.19 8.67
C PHE A 578 -17.61 16.19 8.47
N VAL A 579 -17.17 15.60 7.36
CA VAL A 579 -15.79 15.74 6.90
C VAL A 579 -15.80 16.77 5.79
N ALA A 580 -15.03 17.83 5.99
CA ALA A 580 -14.90 18.92 5.03
C ALA A 580 -13.47 19.11 4.56
N PHE A 581 -13.31 19.76 3.41
CA PHE A 581 -12.01 20.26 2.97
C PHE A 581 -12.09 21.71 2.49
N GLU A 582 -11.01 22.44 2.75
CA GLU A 582 -10.75 23.81 2.33
C GLU A 582 -9.47 23.85 1.48
N LEU A 583 -9.49 24.65 0.41
CA LEU A 583 -8.33 24.86 -0.45
C LEU A 583 -7.64 26.18 -0.09
N LEU A 584 -6.38 26.10 0.31
CA LEU A 584 -5.61 27.25 0.80
C LEU A 584 -4.59 27.72 -0.25
N ASN A 585 -4.41 29.04 -0.33
CA ASN A 585 -3.43 29.72 -1.19
C ASN A 585 -3.57 29.43 -2.70
N MET A 586 -4.76 29.04 -3.15
CA MET A 586 -5.05 28.79 -4.57
C MET A 586 -4.99 30.09 -5.37
N GLN A 587 -4.32 30.05 -6.52
CA GLN A 587 -4.28 31.15 -7.49
C GLN A 587 -5.37 30.99 -8.55
N PRO A 588 -5.75 32.05 -9.29
CA PRO A 588 -6.84 31.99 -10.29
C PRO A 588 -6.64 30.94 -11.39
N GLN A 589 -5.40 30.59 -11.73
CA GLN A 589 -5.07 29.55 -12.71
C GLN A 589 -5.01 28.13 -12.13
N ASP A 590 -4.98 28.00 -10.80
CA ASP A 590 -4.87 26.71 -10.14
C ASP A 590 -6.20 25.97 -10.24
N THR A 591 -6.16 24.65 -10.36
CA THR A 591 -7.34 23.80 -10.35
C THR A 591 -7.13 22.65 -9.38
N PHE A 592 -8.12 22.44 -8.52
CA PHE A 592 -8.26 21.24 -7.71
C PHE A 592 -9.73 20.88 -7.68
N VAL A 593 -10.06 19.60 -7.89
CA VAL A 593 -11.43 19.10 -7.81
C VAL A 593 -11.44 17.68 -7.28
N VAL A 594 -12.42 17.41 -6.44
CA VAL A 594 -12.73 16.08 -5.91
C VAL A 594 -13.85 15.48 -6.75
N TYR A 595 -13.74 14.20 -7.06
CA TYR A 595 -14.82 13.46 -7.71
C TYR A 595 -16.07 13.46 -6.84
N GLN A 596 -17.22 13.68 -7.48
CA GLN A 596 -18.53 13.57 -6.83
C GLN A 596 -19.29 12.44 -7.50
N SER A 597 -20.03 11.66 -6.71
CA SER A 597 -20.96 10.68 -7.24
C SER A 597 -22.14 11.40 -7.90
N LEU A 598 -22.59 10.87 -9.03
CA LEU A 598 -23.79 11.32 -9.71
C LEU A 598 -24.93 10.39 -9.34
N ARG A 599 -25.93 10.93 -8.67
CA ARG A 599 -27.08 10.17 -8.19
C ARG A 599 -28.36 10.62 -8.86
N GLN A 600 -29.43 9.86 -8.62
CA GLN A 600 -30.77 10.28 -9.00
C GLN A 600 -31.35 11.24 -7.95
N PRO A 601 -32.15 12.25 -8.32
CA PRO A 601 -32.59 13.33 -7.42
C PRO A 601 -33.35 12.88 -6.18
N GLU A 602 -33.98 11.70 -6.23
CA GLU A 602 -34.69 11.08 -5.12
C GLU A 602 -33.76 10.49 -4.06
N LYS A 603 -32.51 10.18 -4.40
CA LYS A 603 -31.53 9.71 -3.42
C LYS A 603 -31.18 10.83 -2.44
N GLU A 604 -30.81 10.42 -1.24
CA GLU A 604 -30.26 11.32 -0.25
C GLU A 604 -28.92 11.87 -0.75
N ASN A 605 -28.74 13.18 -0.59
CA ASN A 605 -27.51 13.88 -0.92
C ASN A 605 -26.85 14.27 0.42
N PHE A 606 -25.56 14.01 0.53
CA PHE A 606 -24.78 14.24 1.75
C PHE A 606 -23.85 15.44 1.62
N PHE A 607 -23.88 16.15 0.49
CA PHE A 607 -22.95 17.19 0.13
C PHE A 607 -23.43 18.57 0.61
N TRP A 608 -22.53 19.24 1.32
CA TRP A 608 -22.68 20.58 1.88
C TRP A 608 -21.57 21.47 1.36
N PHE A 609 -21.83 22.76 1.28
CA PHE A 609 -20.81 23.73 0.92
C PHE A 609 -20.94 25.02 1.70
N LYS A 610 -19.82 25.71 1.92
CA LYS A 610 -19.77 26.98 2.64
C LYS A 610 -19.57 28.13 1.68
N GLN A 611 -20.44 29.11 1.74
CA GLN A 611 -20.38 30.32 0.92
C GLN A 611 -20.77 31.53 1.77
N ASN A 612 -20.02 32.63 1.66
CA ASN A 612 -20.26 33.85 2.46
C ASN A 612 -20.34 33.60 3.98
N GLY A 613 -19.59 32.61 4.48
CA GLY A 613 -19.55 32.24 5.90
C GLY A 613 -20.68 31.33 6.40
N SER A 614 -21.63 30.95 5.55
CA SER A 614 -22.76 30.08 5.91
C SER A 614 -22.71 28.75 5.17
N TRP A 615 -23.16 27.69 5.83
CA TRP A 615 -23.31 26.35 5.25
C TRP A 615 -24.64 26.21 4.53
N TYR A 616 -24.60 25.54 3.38
CA TYR A 616 -25.76 25.25 2.56
C TYR A 616 -25.77 23.77 2.17
N ASP A 617 -26.95 23.17 2.26
CA ASP A 617 -27.22 21.88 1.66
C ASP A 617 -27.27 22.02 0.12
N PHE A 618 -26.51 21.17 -0.58
CA PHE A 618 -26.39 21.24 -2.03
C PHE A 618 -27.73 21.10 -2.75
N LYS A 619 -28.59 20.18 -2.31
CA LYS A 619 -29.87 19.89 -2.93
C LYS A 619 -30.82 21.08 -2.87
N SER A 620 -30.78 21.85 -1.78
CA SER A 620 -31.60 23.05 -1.59
C SER A 620 -31.23 24.22 -2.51
N GLN A 621 -29.97 24.29 -2.97
CA GLN A 621 -29.43 25.41 -3.75
C GLN A 621 -29.19 25.10 -5.23
N ASN A 622 -29.21 23.82 -5.63
CA ASN A 622 -29.00 23.43 -7.03
C ASN A 622 -30.29 23.50 -7.86
N GLU A 623 -30.56 24.65 -8.48
CA GLU A 623 -31.73 24.89 -9.35
C GLU A 623 -31.82 23.92 -10.56
N GLU A 624 -30.70 23.32 -10.98
CA GLU A 624 -30.64 22.35 -12.10
C GLU A 624 -31.09 20.92 -11.70
N LYS A 625 -31.42 20.67 -10.42
CA LYS A 625 -31.89 19.37 -9.87
C LYS A 625 -31.00 18.15 -10.14
N HIS A 626 -29.73 18.33 -10.50
CA HIS A 626 -28.77 17.23 -10.54
C HIS A 626 -28.30 16.94 -9.11
N SER A 627 -28.38 15.67 -8.68
CA SER A 627 -27.97 15.21 -7.34
C SER A 627 -26.61 14.57 -7.32
#